data_AF-A0A9P3Q109-F1
#
_entry.id   AF-A0A9P3Q109-F1
#
_cell.length_a   1.000
_cell.length_b   1.000
_cell.length_c   1.000
_cell.angle_alpha   90.00
_cell.angle_beta   90.00
_cell.angle_gamma   90.00
#
_symmetry.space_group_name_H-M   'P 1'
#
loop_
_entity.id
_entity.type
_entity.pdbx_description
1 polymer ?
#
loop_
_entity_poly.entity_id
_entity_poly.type
_entity_poly.pdbx_seq_one_letter_code
_entity_poly.pdbx_strand_id
1 'polypeptide(L)'
;MASDPLQAPNSTSEILATLRANPSSWSNLIAFRPTVADSPFTDSNKDNRDAALLSLHASHQTTPENSDLPLIHYMLDQEIRYHLAADHYSSSISLACYLLSRCRSLDSGAFWAMWAGRYSNFDASKCLDVHYLYYAAGGLEKAQTYVSGCTVDAVLEGAGEGRRTWWRAFKEDYEGDEGTAFQQLKNEVSQRIEHDRMCGVSDEKVIAFVEQSWRSETARWEESLLLDA
;
A
#
# COMPACT_ATOMS: atom_id res chain seq x y z
N MET A 1 -31.18 5.81 20.39
CA MET A 1 -31.44 5.63 18.94
C MET A 1 -30.26 4.85 18.41
N ALA A 2 -30.46 3.56 18.13
CA ALA A 2 -29.42 2.72 17.55
C ALA A 2 -29.34 3.08 16.06
N SER A 3 -28.15 3.42 15.59
CA SER A 3 -27.87 3.64 14.18
C SER A 3 -28.12 2.33 13.43
N ASP A 4 -28.93 2.36 12.39
CA ASP A 4 -29.10 1.22 11.48
C ASP A 4 -27.72 0.76 10.98
N PRO A 5 -27.44 -0.56 10.96
CA PRO A 5 -26.25 -1.06 10.30
C PRO A 5 -26.37 -0.70 8.81
N LEU A 6 -25.43 0.10 8.31
CA LEU A 6 -25.30 0.40 6.88
C LEU A 6 -25.36 -0.93 6.12
N GLN A 7 -26.37 -1.09 5.27
CA GLN A 7 -26.45 -2.23 4.36
C GLN A 7 -25.18 -2.26 3.50
N ALA A 8 -24.58 -3.44 3.35
CA ALA A 8 -23.43 -3.63 2.49
C ALA A 8 -23.81 -3.19 1.05
N PRO A 9 -23.01 -2.36 0.38
CA PRO A 9 -23.28 -1.91 -0.98
C PRO A 9 -23.38 -3.12 -1.94
N ASN A 10 -24.36 -3.09 -2.85
CA ASN A 10 -24.73 -4.24 -3.69
C ASN A 10 -23.96 -4.27 -5.03
N SER A 11 -22.97 -3.40 -5.22
CA SER A 11 -22.06 -3.43 -6.38
C SER A 11 -20.73 -2.73 -6.10
N THR A 12 -19.71 -3.08 -6.89
CA THR A 12 -18.36 -2.48 -6.89
C THR A 12 -18.39 -0.96 -7.10
N SER A 13 -19.29 -0.42 -7.92
CA SER A 13 -19.36 1.04 -8.13
C SER A 13 -19.99 1.80 -6.96
N GLU A 14 -20.93 1.19 -6.23
CA GLU A 14 -21.61 1.81 -5.09
C GLU A 14 -20.69 1.97 -3.86
N ILE A 15 -19.78 1.02 -3.64
CA ILE A 15 -18.85 1.10 -2.51
C ILE A 15 -17.90 2.28 -2.66
N LEU A 16 -17.27 2.47 -3.84
CA LEU A 16 -16.33 3.57 -4.04
C LEU A 16 -17.01 4.94 -3.91
N ALA A 17 -18.22 5.09 -4.47
CA ALA A 17 -19.00 6.32 -4.32
C ALA A 17 -19.29 6.63 -2.85
N THR A 18 -19.66 5.62 -2.06
CA THR A 18 -19.91 5.75 -0.62
C THR A 18 -18.64 6.16 0.14
N LEU A 19 -17.51 5.52 -0.15
CA LEU A 19 -16.23 5.79 0.49
C LEU A 19 -15.72 7.22 0.19
N ARG A 20 -15.86 7.69 -1.05
CA ARG A 20 -15.51 9.06 -1.45
C ARG A 20 -16.40 10.10 -0.79
N ALA A 21 -17.71 9.83 -0.70
CA ALA A 21 -18.68 10.75 -0.11
C ALA A 21 -18.57 10.84 1.41
N ASN A 22 -18.12 9.79 2.09
CA ASN A 22 -18.10 9.71 3.54
C ASN A 22 -16.86 8.99 4.10
N PRO A 23 -15.77 9.73 4.42
CA PRO A 23 -14.57 9.15 5.02
C PRO A 23 -14.80 8.41 6.35
N SER A 24 -15.84 8.79 7.12
CA SER A 24 -16.16 8.09 8.37
C SER A 24 -16.64 6.66 8.14
N SER A 25 -17.13 6.35 6.93
CA SER A 25 -17.58 5.01 6.55
C SER A 25 -16.44 3.99 6.42
N TRP A 26 -15.19 4.45 6.26
CA TRP A 26 -14.04 3.56 6.00
C TRP A 26 -13.82 2.57 7.14
N SER A 27 -13.94 3.04 8.38
CA SER A 27 -13.81 2.23 9.59
C SER A 27 -14.81 1.07 9.66
N ASN A 28 -15.98 1.22 9.05
CA ASN A 28 -17.04 0.23 9.08
C ASN A 28 -17.02 -0.70 7.86
N LEU A 29 -16.78 -0.14 6.67
CA LEU A 29 -16.96 -0.84 5.41
C LEU A 29 -15.70 -1.57 4.96
N ILE A 30 -14.52 -0.98 5.17
CA ILE A 30 -13.27 -1.43 4.57
C ILE A 30 -12.13 -1.57 5.59
N ALA A 31 -12.36 -1.37 6.89
CA ALA A 31 -11.33 -1.65 7.89
C ALA A 31 -11.04 -3.16 7.95
N PHE A 32 -9.78 -3.51 8.22
CA PHE A 32 -9.41 -4.88 8.59
C PHE A 32 -10.20 -5.33 9.82
N ARG A 33 -11.03 -6.38 9.69
CA ARG A 33 -11.94 -6.83 10.75
C ARG A 33 -11.89 -8.36 10.90
N PRO A 34 -10.86 -8.90 11.57
CA PRO A 34 -10.71 -10.33 11.76
C PRO A 34 -11.86 -10.85 12.64
N THR A 35 -12.42 -11.98 12.24
CA THR A 35 -13.43 -12.69 13.01
C THR A 35 -12.75 -13.77 13.84
N VAL A 36 -12.96 -13.72 15.16
CA VAL A 36 -12.20 -14.49 16.16
C VAL A 36 -12.72 -15.94 16.29
N ALA A 37 -13.70 -16.34 15.47
CA ALA A 37 -14.61 -17.41 15.86
C ALA A 37 -14.11 -18.82 15.56
N ASP A 38 -13.40 -19.10 14.46
CA ASP A 38 -12.82 -20.43 14.20
C ASP A 38 -11.82 -20.37 13.04
N SER A 39 -10.93 -21.37 12.97
CA SER A 39 -10.15 -21.65 11.76
C SER A 39 -11.09 -22.06 10.62
N PRO A 40 -11.02 -21.47 9.42
CA PRO A 40 -9.96 -20.59 8.92
C PRO A 40 -10.13 -19.12 9.29
N PHE A 41 -9.01 -18.38 9.34
CA PHE A 41 -9.00 -16.92 9.50
C PHE A 41 -9.90 -16.25 8.47
N THR A 42 -10.89 -15.48 8.93
CA THR A 42 -11.80 -14.72 8.07
C THR A 42 -11.88 -13.26 8.47
N ASP A 43 -12.03 -12.39 7.48
CA ASP A 43 -12.20 -10.95 7.65
C ASP A 43 -13.54 -10.52 7.06
N SER A 44 -14.43 -9.98 7.90
CA SER A 44 -15.79 -9.66 7.50
C SER A 44 -15.91 -8.53 6.47
N ASN A 45 -14.83 -7.77 6.25
CA ASN A 45 -14.78 -6.64 5.34
C ASN A 45 -13.88 -6.91 4.11
N LYS A 46 -13.36 -8.14 3.94
CA LYS A 46 -12.46 -8.46 2.81
C LYS A 46 -13.11 -8.18 1.46
N ASP A 47 -14.31 -8.69 1.22
CA ASP A 47 -15.01 -8.50 -0.06
C ASP A 47 -15.26 -7.02 -0.38
N ASN A 48 -15.61 -6.23 0.64
CA ASN A 48 -15.77 -4.79 0.52
C ASN A 48 -14.44 -4.09 0.17
N ARG A 49 -13.34 -4.51 0.80
CA ARG A 49 -12.01 -3.97 0.48
C ARG A 49 -11.59 -4.29 -0.95
N ASP A 50 -11.79 -5.53 -1.37
CA ASP A 50 -11.43 -5.99 -2.72
C ASP A 50 -12.26 -5.26 -3.78
N ALA A 51 -13.56 -5.11 -3.54
CA ALA A 51 -14.46 -4.32 -4.39
C ALA A 51 -14.02 -2.84 -4.47
N ALA A 52 -13.60 -2.24 -3.35
CA ALA A 52 -13.11 -0.87 -3.32
C ALA A 52 -11.79 -0.71 -4.09
N LEU A 53 -10.84 -1.64 -3.94
CA LEU A 53 -9.56 -1.64 -4.67
C LEU A 53 -9.76 -1.78 -6.17
N LEU A 54 -10.60 -2.71 -6.61
CA LEU A 54 -10.91 -2.90 -8.03
C LEU A 54 -11.62 -1.69 -8.63
N SER A 55 -12.46 -1.01 -7.86
CA SER A 55 -13.17 0.18 -8.33
C SER A 55 -12.26 1.41 -8.38
N LEU A 56 -11.36 1.57 -7.40
CA LEU A 56 -10.29 2.57 -7.45
C LEU A 56 -9.41 2.32 -8.68
N HIS A 57 -9.04 1.06 -8.90
CA HIS A 57 -8.28 0.66 -10.08
C HIS A 57 -8.95 1.09 -11.37
N ALA A 58 -10.22 0.71 -11.58
CA ALA A 58 -11.00 1.10 -12.74
C ALA A 58 -11.07 2.62 -12.92
N SER A 59 -11.29 3.38 -11.85
CA SER A 59 -11.35 4.85 -11.88
C SER A 59 -10.01 5.50 -12.23
N HIS A 60 -8.88 4.92 -11.77
CA HIS A 60 -7.54 5.47 -11.97
C HIS A 60 -6.88 5.00 -13.27
N GLN A 61 -7.54 4.15 -14.09
CA GLN A 61 -6.96 3.64 -15.34
C GLN A 61 -6.66 4.78 -16.33
N THR A 62 -7.58 5.71 -16.50
CA THR A 62 -7.47 6.79 -17.49
C THR A 62 -6.80 8.03 -16.92
N THR A 63 -7.20 8.44 -15.71
CA THR A 63 -6.70 9.64 -15.05
C THR A 63 -6.47 9.34 -13.58
N PRO A 64 -5.22 9.38 -13.07
CA PRO A 64 -4.97 9.32 -11.64
C PRO A 64 -5.64 10.48 -10.89
N GLU A 65 -6.36 10.18 -9.82
CA GLU A 65 -7.07 11.17 -9.01
C GLU A 65 -6.40 11.32 -7.63
N ASN A 66 -5.65 12.41 -7.42
CA ASN A 66 -4.98 12.64 -6.13
C ASN A 66 -5.96 12.85 -4.95
N SER A 67 -7.23 13.12 -5.21
CA SER A 67 -8.28 13.18 -4.18
C SER A 67 -8.50 11.84 -3.48
N ASP A 68 -8.17 10.72 -4.12
CA ASP A 68 -8.30 9.39 -3.52
C ASP A 68 -7.07 8.96 -2.71
N LEU A 69 -5.97 9.73 -2.73
CA LEU A 69 -4.74 9.38 -2.01
C LEU A 69 -4.98 8.98 -0.55
N PRO A 70 -5.76 9.72 0.26
CA PRO A 70 -6.03 9.32 1.64
C PRO A 70 -6.74 7.97 1.76
N LEU A 71 -7.67 7.67 0.83
CA LEU A 71 -8.37 6.38 0.80
C LEU A 71 -7.43 5.25 0.40
N ILE A 72 -6.60 5.44 -0.63
CA ILE A 72 -5.62 4.43 -1.08
C ILE A 72 -4.60 4.13 0.04
N HIS A 73 -4.13 5.17 0.75
CA HIS A 73 -3.27 5.00 1.92
C HIS A 73 -3.93 4.20 3.04
N TYR A 74 -5.20 4.50 3.31
CA TYR A 74 -5.98 3.75 4.28
C TYR A 74 -6.11 2.28 3.87
N MET A 75 -6.40 2.01 2.60
CA MET A 75 -6.49 0.65 2.04
C MET A 75 -5.17 -0.12 2.20
N LEU A 76 -4.03 0.49 1.86
CA LEU A 76 -2.72 -0.14 2.07
C LEU A 76 -2.49 -0.50 3.56
N ASP A 77 -2.89 0.37 4.50
CA ASP A 77 -2.80 0.06 5.94
C ASP A 77 -3.66 -1.15 6.31
N GLN A 78 -4.87 -1.27 5.76
CA GLN A 78 -5.74 -2.40 6.04
C GLN A 78 -5.19 -3.70 5.42
N GLU A 79 -4.64 -3.67 4.21
CA GLU A 79 -4.03 -4.84 3.59
C GLU A 79 -2.78 -5.31 4.32
N ILE A 80 -1.95 -4.40 4.82
CA ILE A 80 -0.80 -4.78 5.67
C ILE A 80 -1.29 -5.47 6.94
N ARG A 81 -2.31 -4.93 7.61
CA ARG A 81 -2.89 -5.59 8.80
C ARG A 81 -3.48 -6.95 8.48
N TYR A 82 -4.13 -7.09 7.33
CA TYR A 82 -4.64 -8.37 6.84
C TYR A 82 -3.50 -9.37 6.67
N HIS A 83 -2.45 -9.02 5.92
CA HIS A 83 -1.30 -9.88 5.70
C HIS A 83 -0.55 -10.23 6.99
N LEU A 84 -0.45 -9.33 7.95
CA LEU A 84 0.15 -9.63 9.26
C LEU A 84 -0.61 -10.72 10.04
N ALA A 85 -1.89 -10.92 9.76
CA ALA A 85 -2.74 -11.89 10.45
C ALA A 85 -3.08 -13.13 9.59
N ALA A 86 -3.11 -12.98 8.27
CA ALA A 86 -3.35 -14.05 7.32
C ALA A 86 -2.04 -14.79 6.98
N ASP A 87 -2.07 -16.13 7.00
CA ASP A 87 -0.93 -16.98 6.61
C ASP A 87 -1.04 -17.39 5.12
N HIS A 88 -1.19 -16.42 4.23
CA HIS A 88 -1.24 -16.66 2.77
C HIS A 88 -0.95 -15.39 1.94
N TYR A 89 -0.59 -15.62 0.68
CA TYR A 89 -0.42 -14.60 -0.34
C TYR A 89 -1.75 -14.06 -0.83
N SER A 90 -1.82 -12.74 -1.02
CA SER A 90 -2.97 -12.06 -1.64
C SER A 90 -2.47 -10.88 -2.47
N SER A 91 -3.11 -10.67 -3.62
CA SER A 91 -2.72 -9.66 -4.60
C SER A 91 -3.21 -8.25 -4.23
N SER A 92 -4.11 -8.13 -3.26
CA SER A 92 -4.72 -6.87 -2.81
C SER A 92 -3.70 -5.82 -2.38
N ILE A 93 -2.66 -6.23 -1.64
CA ILE A 93 -1.59 -5.33 -1.19
C ILE A 93 -0.76 -4.79 -2.36
N SER A 94 -0.54 -5.61 -3.40
CA SER A 94 0.15 -5.18 -4.63
C SER A 94 -0.69 -4.17 -5.40
N LEU A 95 -2.01 -4.37 -5.47
CA LEU A 95 -2.93 -3.43 -6.11
C LEU A 95 -2.97 -2.08 -5.38
N ALA A 96 -2.98 -2.07 -4.05
CA ALA A 96 -2.90 -0.84 -3.26
C ALA A 96 -1.61 -0.05 -3.54
N CYS A 97 -0.46 -0.73 -3.61
CA CYS A 97 0.82 -0.11 -3.95
C CYS A 97 0.88 0.38 -5.40
N TYR A 98 0.31 -0.37 -6.35
CA TYR A 98 0.14 0.10 -7.72
C TYR A 98 -0.66 1.41 -7.77
N LEU A 99 -1.79 1.49 -7.07
CA LEU A 99 -2.64 2.69 -6.99
C LEU A 99 -1.88 3.89 -6.39
N LEU A 100 -1.15 3.71 -5.28
CA LEU A 100 -0.31 4.77 -4.73
C LEU A 100 0.74 5.26 -5.73
N SER A 101 1.35 4.31 -6.45
CA SER A 101 2.37 4.64 -7.44
C SER A 101 1.80 5.49 -8.58
N ARG A 102 0.57 5.22 -9.02
CA ARG A 102 -0.14 5.96 -10.07
C ARG A 102 -0.37 7.43 -9.74
N CYS A 103 -0.59 7.76 -8.47
CA CYS A 103 -0.76 9.15 -8.04
C CYS A 103 0.53 9.98 -8.05
N ARG A 104 1.72 9.35 -8.17
CA ARG A 104 3.05 10.00 -8.25
C ARG A 104 3.26 11.12 -7.22
N SER A 105 2.91 10.86 -5.96
CA SER A 105 2.99 11.85 -4.88
C SER A 105 3.95 11.38 -3.79
N LEU A 106 5.16 11.96 -3.79
CA LEU A 106 6.16 11.77 -2.73
C LEU A 106 5.80 12.48 -1.43
N ASP A 107 5.03 13.56 -1.52
CA ASP A 107 4.64 14.39 -0.38
C ASP A 107 3.58 13.73 0.53
N SER A 108 3.02 12.59 0.10
CA SER A 108 1.98 11.86 0.84
C SER A 108 2.51 10.75 1.74
N GLY A 109 3.84 10.64 1.91
CA GLY A 109 4.46 9.50 2.61
C GLY A 109 4.30 8.16 1.88
N ALA A 110 3.76 8.12 0.65
CA ALA A 110 3.51 6.89 -0.11
C ALA A 110 4.78 6.04 -0.31
N PHE A 111 5.91 6.70 -0.54
CA PHE A 111 7.22 6.05 -0.62
C PHE A 111 7.49 5.21 0.63
N TRP A 112 7.41 5.83 1.81
CA TRP A 112 7.70 5.17 3.08
C TRP A 112 6.61 4.18 3.49
N ALA A 113 5.36 4.42 3.11
CA ALA A 113 4.26 3.46 3.31
C ALA A 113 4.50 2.14 2.56
N MET A 114 4.93 2.21 1.29
CA MET A 114 5.27 1.02 0.50
C MET A 114 6.53 0.33 1.03
N TRP A 115 7.55 1.10 1.43
CA TRP A 115 8.76 0.53 2.03
C TRP A 115 8.43 -0.23 3.32
N ALA A 116 7.74 0.42 4.26
CA ALA A 116 7.34 -0.20 5.51
C ALA A 116 6.41 -1.41 5.29
N GLY A 117 5.50 -1.35 4.31
CA GLY A 117 4.65 -2.47 3.92
C GLY A 117 5.47 -3.69 3.47
N ARG A 118 6.49 -3.49 2.64
CA ARG A 118 7.37 -4.58 2.16
C ARG A 118 8.06 -5.33 3.30
N TYR A 119 8.40 -4.64 4.38
CA TYR A 119 9.09 -5.22 5.54
C TYR A 119 8.16 -5.60 6.69
N SER A 120 6.84 -5.65 6.46
CA SER A 120 5.88 -6.02 7.50
C SER A 120 5.85 -7.52 7.79
N ASN A 121 5.90 -8.38 6.76
CA ASN A 121 6.08 -9.83 6.89
C ASN A 121 6.61 -10.47 5.58
N PHE A 122 6.79 -11.80 5.58
CA PHE A 122 7.27 -12.54 4.42
C PHE A 122 6.33 -12.44 3.21
N ASP A 123 5.03 -12.60 3.41
CA ASP A 123 4.05 -12.57 2.30
C ASP A 123 3.97 -11.19 1.65
N ALA A 124 3.91 -10.12 2.45
CA ALA A 124 3.98 -8.75 1.97
C ALA A 124 5.30 -8.48 1.24
N SER A 125 6.43 -9.02 1.72
CA SER A 125 7.71 -8.91 1.01
C SER A 125 7.71 -9.58 -0.36
N LYS A 126 6.88 -10.62 -0.58
CA LYS A 126 6.73 -11.30 -1.88
C LYS A 126 5.74 -10.59 -2.79
N CYS A 127 4.69 -10.01 -2.24
CA CYS A 127 3.64 -9.32 -2.99
C CYS A 127 4.00 -7.87 -3.36
N LEU A 128 4.89 -7.21 -2.61
CA LEU A 128 5.24 -5.81 -2.84
C LEU A 128 6.54 -5.64 -3.60
N ASP A 129 6.44 -5.38 -4.91
CA ASP A 129 7.61 -5.02 -5.71
C ASP A 129 8.11 -3.60 -5.37
N VAL A 130 9.42 -3.47 -5.16
CA VAL A 130 10.10 -2.19 -4.89
C VAL A 130 9.96 -1.22 -6.07
N HIS A 131 9.71 -1.72 -7.29
CA HIS A 131 9.52 -0.87 -8.46
C HIS A 131 8.33 0.10 -8.33
N TYR A 132 7.29 -0.24 -7.56
CA TYR A 132 6.16 0.67 -7.30
C TYR A 132 6.60 1.94 -6.56
N LEU A 133 7.60 1.80 -5.67
CA LEU A 133 8.16 2.91 -4.91
C LEU A 133 8.98 3.85 -5.81
N TYR A 134 9.76 3.30 -6.75
CA TYR A 134 10.47 4.11 -7.75
C TYR A 134 9.49 4.80 -8.71
N TYR A 135 8.40 4.13 -9.08
CA TYR A 135 7.39 4.75 -9.93
C TYR A 135 6.64 5.88 -9.23
N ALA A 136 6.30 5.71 -7.95
CA ALA A 136 5.70 6.79 -7.14
C ALA A 136 6.63 8.02 -7.07
N ALA A 137 7.94 7.80 -7.02
CA ALA A 137 8.94 8.86 -7.10
C ALA A 137 9.10 9.45 -8.51
N GLY A 138 8.66 8.73 -9.55
CA GLY A 138 8.84 9.08 -10.95
C GLY A 138 10.23 8.73 -11.51
N GLY A 139 10.89 7.72 -10.94
CA GLY A 139 12.22 7.23 -11.35
C GLY A 139 13.14 6.92 -10.17
N LEU A 140 14.20 6.16 -10.42
CA LEU A 140 15.28 5.87 -9.47
C LEU A 140 16.02 7.16 -9.08
N GLU A 141 16.28 8.06 -10.04
CA GLU A 141 17.00 9.32 -9.74
C GLU A 141 16.19 10.22 -8.79
N LYS A 142 14.88 10.33 -9.03
CA LYS A 142 13.98 11.08 -8.16
C LYS A 142 13.81 10.41 -6.81
N ALA A 143 13.73 9.07 -6.76
CA ALA A 143 13.73 8.31 -5.52
C ALA A 143 14.99 8.59 -4.70
N GLN A 144 16.17 8.56 -5.33
CA GLN A 144 17.45 8.83 -4.66
C GLN A 144 17.52 10.26 -4.12
N THR A 145 17.07 11.23 -4.92
CA THR A 145 17.00 12.65 -4.51
C THR A 145 16.06 12.83 -3.32
N TYR A 146 14.88 12.22 -3.37
CA TYR A 146 13.91 12.24 -2.28
C TYR A 146 14.46 11.64 -1.00
N VAL A 147 15.03 10.42 -1.05
CA VAL A 147 15.62 9.76 0.12
C VAL A 147 16.71 10.62 0.73
N SER A 148 17.56 11.23 -0.09
CA SER A 148 18.63 12.10 0.38
C SER A 148 18.12 13.34 1.11
N GLY A 149 17.01 13.93 0.63
CA GLY A 149 16.43 15.17 1.18
C GLY A 149 15.30 14.97 2.20
N CYS A 150 14.79 13.76 2.39
CA CYS A 150 13.67 13.52 3.30
C CYS A 150 14.04 13.73 4.78
N THR A 151 13.02 13.96 5.59
CA THR A 151 13.09 14.05 7.06
C THR A 151 12.48 12.81 7.71
N VAL A 152 12.71 12.65 9.01
CA VAL A 152 12.07 11.59 9.79
C VAL A 152 10.54 11.70 9.77
N ASP A 153 9.99 12.91 9.66
CA ASP A 153 8.54 13.13 9.57
C ASP A 153 7.93 12.41 8.36
N ALA A 154 8.63 12.39 7.22
CA ALA A 154 8.17 11.67 6.03
C ALA A 154 8.09 10.14 6.27
N VAL A 155 9.03 9.60 7.06
CA VAL A 155 9.03 8.19 7.48
C VAL A 155 7.86 7.92 8.42
N LEU A 156 7.64 8.80 9.40
CA LEU A 156 6.56 8.67 10.38
C LEU A 156 5.18 8.80 9.74
N GLU A 157 5.03 9.68 8.76
CA GLU A 157 3.82 9.83 7.95
C GLU A 157 3.53 8.56 7.16
N GLY A 158 4.53 8.06 6.41
CA GLY A 158 4.38 6.83 5.64
C GLY A 158 4.15 5.59 6.51
N ALA A 159 4.78 5.52 7.68
CA ALA A 159 4.55 4.45 8.64
C ALA A 159 3.08 4.39 9.13
N GLY A 160 2.36 5.51 9.15
CA GLY A 160 0.96 5.54 9.59
C GLY A 160 0.75 4.90 10.97
N GLU A 161 -0.47 4.48 11.29
CA GLU A 161 -0.74 3.79 12.56
C GLU A 161 -0.38 2.30 12.52
N GLY A 162 -0.70 1.59 11.43
CA GLY A 162 -0.46 0.15 11.34
C GLY A 162 1.02 -0.22 11.16
N ARG A 163 1.85 0.67 10.60
CA ARG A 163 3.28 0.39 10.34
C ARG A 163 4.22 1.13 11.30
N ARG A 164 3.70 1.86 12.30
CA ARG A 164 4.52 2.40 13.41
C ARG A 164 5.23 1.31 14.22
N THR A 165 4.67 0.11 14.25
CA THR A 165 5.33 -1.06 14.86
C THR A 165 6.63 -1.41 14.13
N TRP A 166 6.64 -1.34 12.79
CA TRP A 166 7.86 -1.53 12.00
C TRP A 166 8.91 -0.46 12.33
N TRP A 167 8.53 0.82 12.33
CA TRP A 167 9.48 1.89 12.66
C TRP A 167 10.02 1.76 14.09
N ARG A 168 9.17 1.39 15.06
CA ARG A 168 9.58 1.14 16.43
C ARG A 168 10.59 0.01 16.53
N ALA A 169 10.30 -1.13 15.90
CA ALA A 169 11.20 -2.29 15.89
C ALA A 169 12.54 -1.96 15.20
N PHE A 170 12.49 -1.28 14.06
CA PHE A 170 13.70 -0.83 13.37
C PHE A 170 14.55 0.10 14.23
N LYS A 171 13.92 1.03 14.97
CA LYS A 171 14.63 1.95 15.86
C LYS A 171 15.25 1.23 17.08
N GLU A 172 14.64 0.14 17.54
CA GLU A 172 15.17 -0.66 18.65
C GLU A 172 16.51 -1.32 18.30
N ASP A 173 16.75 -1.66 17.02
CA ASP A 173 18.05 -2.16 16.53
C ASP A 173 19.19 -1.12 16.69
N TYR A 174 18.84 0.15 16.91
CA TYR A 174 19.77 1.27 17.12
C TYR A 174 19.59 1.91 18.49
N GLU A 175 19.31 1.10 19.52
CA GLU A 175 19.20 1.52 20.92
C GLU A 175 18.11 2.58 21.18
N GLY A 176 17.15 2.73 20.25
CA GLY A 176 16.10 3.75 20.35
C GLY A 176 16.51 5.13 19.82
N ASP A 177 17.74 5.32 19.34
CA ASP A 177 18.22 6.59 18.81
C ASP A 177 17.61 6.88 17.43
N GLU A 178 16.72 7.86 17.39
CA GLU A 178 15.94 8.17 16.19
C GLU A 178 16.79 8.74 15.05
N GLY A 179 17.80 9.54 15.37
CA GLY A 179 18.69 10.13 14.36
C GLY A 179 19.55 9.07 13.66
N THR A 180 20.10 8.14 14.44
CA THR A 180 20.93 7.03 13.96
C THR A 180 20.10 6.05 13.15
N ALA A 181 18.93 5.64 13.67
CA ALA A 181 18.01 4.77 12.93
C ALA A 181 17.59 5.43 11.61
N PHE A 182 17.22 6.70 11.63
CA PHE A 182 16.81 7.41 10.41
C PHE A 182 17.94 7.48 9.38
N GLN A 183 19.16 7.80 9.80
CA GLN A 183 20.31 7.84 8.90
C GLN A 183 20.62 6.46 8.31
N GLN A 184 20.49 5.41 9.12
CA GLN A 184 20.74 4.05 8.67
C GLN A 184 19.67 3.55 7.70
N LEU A 185 18.40 3.86 7.95
CA LEU A 185 17.31 3.60 7.01
C LEU A 185 17.55 4.29 5.66
N LYS A 186 17.98 5.56 5.66
CA LYS A 186 18.34 6.28 4.43
C LYS A 186 19.47 5.59 3.66
N ASN A 187 20.48 5.10 4.39
CA ASN A 187 21.60 4.37 3.80
C ASN A 187 21.13 3.07 3.15
N GLU A 188 20.28 2.29 3.82
CA GLU A 188 19.75 1.02 3.30
C GLU A 188 18.93 1.22 2.03
N VAL A 189 18.03 2.20 2.02
CA VAL A 189 17.22 2.52 0.84
C VAL A 189 18.11 3.01 -0.31
N SER A 190 19.09 3.87 -0.03
CA SER A 190 20.02 4.37 -1.06
C SER A 190 20.87 3.24 -1.65
N GLN A 191 21.37 2.33 -0.81
CA GLN A 191 22.09 1.14 -1.27
C GLN A 191 21.21 0.24 -2.13
N ARG A 192 19.93 0.11 -1.78
CA ARG A 192 18.98 -0.65 -2.60
C ARG A 192 18.74 -0.02 -3.96
N ILE A 193 18.55 1.30 -4.02
CA ILE A 193 18.39 2.04 -5.29
C ILE A 193 19.64 1.85 -6.16
N GLU A 194 20.83 1.98 -5.56
CA GLU A 194 22.10 1.78 -6.28
C GLU A 194 22.25 0.34 -6.79
N HIS A 195 21.91 -0.64 -5.97
CA HIS A 195 21.92 -2.05 -6.37
C HIS A 195 21.01 -2.31 -7.57
N ASP A 196 19.76 -1.85 -7.52
CA ASP A 196 18.80 -2.05 -8.61
C ASP A 196 19.29 -1.34 -9.90
N ARG A 197 19.89 -0.15 -9.78
CA ARG A 197 20.55 0.54 -10.90
C ARG A 197 21.69 -0.28 -11.50
N MET A 198 22.58 -0.83 -10.67
CA MET A 198 23.69 -1.70 -11.13
C MET A 198 23.19 -3.00 -11.77
N CYS A 199 22.06 -3.52 -11.32
CA CYS A 199 21.37 -4.66 -11.93
C CYS A 199 20.61 -4.30 -13.21
N GLY A 200 20.72 -3.06 -13.68
CA GLY A 200 20.20 -2.59 -14.95
C GLY A 200 18.74 -2.14 -14.91
N VAL A 201 18.18 -1.89 -13.73
CA VAL A 201 16.91 -1.15 -13.61
C VAL A 201 17.16 0.31 -14.01
N SER A 202 16.30 0.86 -14.87
CA SER A 202 16.35 2.25 -15.31
C SER A 202 15.00 2.92 -15.11
N ASP A 203 14.97 4.25 -15.16
CA ASP A 203 13.72 5.03 -15.05
C ASP A 203 12.73 4.63 -16.14
N GLU A 204 13.22 4.38 -17.36
CA GLU A 204 12.39 3.89 -18.47
C GLU A 204 11.79 2.52 -18.15
N LYS A 205 12.56 1.62 -17.54
CA LYS A 205 12.06 0.29 -17.14
C LYS A 205 11.03 0.40 -16.03
N VAL A 206 11.22 1.28 -15.06
CA VAL A 206 10.25 1.52 -13.98
C VAL A 206 8.94 2.08 -14.53
N ILE A 207 9.02 3.08 -15.41
CA ILE A 207 7.83 3.70 -16.04
C ILE A 207 7.12 2.67 -16.91
N ALA A 208 7.86 1.95 -17.75
CA ALA A 208 7.31 0.90 -18.61
C ALA A 208 6.70 -0.24 -17.79
N PHE A 209 7.31 -0.65 -16.68
CA PHE A 209 6.80 -1.71 -15.80
C PHE A 209 5.39 -1.38 -15.33
N VAL A 210 5.14 -0.18 -14.80
CA VAL A 210 3.82 0.18 -14.28
C VAL A 210 2.79 0.40 -15.40
N GLU A 211 3.20 0.95 -16.54
CA GLU A 211 2.29 1.17 -17.68
C GLU A 211 1.93 -0.12 -18.43
N GLN A 212 2.86 -1.08 -18.52
CA GLN A 212 2.68 -2.34 -19.24
C GLN A 212 2.11 -3.45 -18.35
N SER A 213 2.51 -3.53 -17.08
CA SER A 213 1.99 -4.51 -16.11
C SER A 213 0.47 -4.41 -15.97
N TRP A 214 -0.09 -3.22 -16.14
CA TRP A 214 -1.52 -2.96 -16.07
C TRP A 214 -2.38 -3.95 -16.87
N ARG A 215 -1.98 -4.33 -18.09
CA ARG A 215 -2.81 -5.19 -18.95
C ARG A 215 -2.84 -6.64 -18.50
N SER A 216 -1.74 -7.15 -17.95
CA SER A 216 -1.65 -8.54 -17.47
C SER A 216 -2.06 -8.69 -16.01
N GLU A 217 -1.79 -7.68 -15.20
CA GLU A 217 -2.04 -7.73 -13.76
C GLU A 217 -3.48 -7.40 -13.40
N THR A 218 -4.22 -6.59 -14.19
CA THR A 218 -5.64 -6.33 -13.89
C THR A 218 -6.47 -7.61 -13.89
N ALA A 219 -6.35 -8.43 -14.94
CA ALA A 219 -7.06 -9.71 -15.01
C ALA A 219 -6.60 -10.67 -13.91
N ARG A 220 -5.29 -10.67 -13.58
CA ARG A 220 -4.76 -11.46 -12.47
C ARG A 220 -5.25 -11.00 -11.11
N TRP A 221 -5.38 -9.69 -10.88
CA TRP A 221 -5.88 -9.13 -9.63
C TRP A 221 -7.37 -9.42 -9.49
N GLU A 222 -8.16 -9.19 -10.54
CA GLU A 222 -9.57 -9.58 -10.57
C GLU A 222 -9.73 -11.07 -10.30
N GLU A 223 -9.00 -11.95 -11.02
CA GLU A 223 -9.03 -13.39 -10.78
C GLU A 223 -8.56 -13.75 -9.36
N SER A 224 -7.44 -13.20 -8.87
CA SER A 224 -6.90 -13.52 -7.53
C SER A 224 -7.86 -13.10 -6.43
N LEU A 225 -8.43 -11.90 -6.52
CA LEU A 225 -9.34 -11.37 -5.50
C LEU A 225 -10.69 -12.09 -5.54
N LEU A 226 -11.12 -12.61 -6.69
CA LEU A 226 -12.37 -13.39 -6.83
C LEU A 226 -12.20 -14.89 -6.51
N LEU A 227 -10.98 -15.42 -6.52
CA LEU A 227 -10.67 -16.81 -6.18
C LEU A 227 -10.39 -17.01 -4.67
N ASP A 228 -10.12 -15.93 -3.93
CA ASP A 228 -9.93 -15.90 -2.46
C ASP A 228 -11.27 -15.74 -1.67
N ALA A 229 -12.43 -15.88 -2.34
CA ALA A 229 -13.79 -15.83 -1.78
C ALA A 229 -14.46 -17.21 -1.74
#